data_AF-A0A5E4LM25-F1
#
_entry.id   AF-A0A5E4LM25-F1
#
_cell.length_a   1.000
_cell.length_b   1.000
_cell.length_c   1.000
_cell.angle_alpha   90.00
_cell.angle_beta   90.00
_cell.angle_gamma   90.00
#
_symmetry.space_group_name_H-M   'P 1'
#
loop_
_entity.id
_entity.type
_entity.pdbx_description
1 polymer ?
#
loop_
_entity_poly.entity_id
_entity_poly.type
_entity_poly.pdbx_seq_one_letter_code
_entity_poly.pdbx_strand_id
1 'polypeptide(L)' 'MVNMTISMDTELKKLLDKHPEMNWSEVARQAWRQKAEALELLDRLTANSKATDEDVMAISRKINKGIAKWHDEQRLKRKG' A
#
# COMPACT_ATOMS: atom_id res chain seq x y z
N MET A 1 -27.51 -8.00 12.69
CA MET A 1 -26.08 -8.10 13.02
C MET A 1 -25.51 -9.24 12.19
N VAL A 2 -24.43 -9.02 11.44
CA VAL A 2 -23.79 -10.09 10.64
C VAL A 2 -22.63 -10.66 11.48
N ASN A 3 -22.54 -11.98 11.59
CA ASN A 3 -21.48 -12.66 12.31
C ASN A 3 -20.51 -13.34 11.33
N MET A 4 -19.24 -13.40 11.73
CA MET A 4 -18.20 -14.12 11.01
C MET A 4 -17.34 -14.85 12.03
N THR A 5 -17.12 -16.15 11.80
CA THR A 5 -16.24 -16.98 12.62
C THR A 5 -14.94 -17.20 11.88
N ILE A 6 -13.82 -17.01 12.57
CA ILE A 6 -12.49 -17.11 11.99
C ILE A 6 -11.70 -18.15 12.77
N SER A 7 -11.11 -19.10 12.05
CA SER A 7 -10.12 -20.01 12.61
C SER A 7 -8.81 -19.28 12.80
N MET A 8 -8.21 -19.45 13.98
CA MET A 8 -6.88 -18.95 14.30
C MET A 8 -6.02 -20.08 14.82
N ASP A 9 -4.71 -19.97 14.63
CA ASP A 9 -3.78 -20.92 15.23
C ASP A 9 -3.71 -20.76 16.75
N THR A 10 -3.17 -21.79 17.39
CA THR A 10 -3.11 -21.87 18.86
C THR A 10 -2.16 -20.84 19.47
N GLU A 11 -1.13 -20.42 18.75
CA GLU A 11 -0.15 -19.46 19.27
C GLU A 11 -0.73 -18.04 19.29
N LEU A 12 -1.44 -17.67 18.24
CA LEU A 12 -2.20 -16.42 18.19
C LEU A 12 -3.24 -16.40 19.31
N LYS A 13 -4.03 -17.47 19.50
CA LYS A 13 -5.03 -17.53 20.58
C LYS A 13 -4.40 -17.29 21.96
N LYS A 14 -3.28 -17.97 22.26
CA LYS A 14 -2.55 -17.79 23.52
C LYS A 14 -2.07 -16.36 23.71
N LEU A 15 -1.63 -15.69 22.65
CA LEU A 15 -1.18 -14.30 22.71
C LEU A 15 -2.34 -13.36 23.03
N LEU A 16 -3.48 -13.53 22.35
CA LEU A 16 -4.68 -12.71 22.59
C LEU A 16 -5.22 -12.91 24.02
N ASP A 17 -5.18 -14.14 24.53
CA ASP A 17 -5.65 -14.48 25.89
C ASP A 17 -4.80 -13.86 27.01
N LYS A 18 -3.54 -13.49 26.72
CA LYS A 18 -2.70 -12.76 27.68
C LYS A 18 -3.15 -11.31 27.88
N HIS A 19 -4.01 -10.80 27.00
CA HIS A 19 -4.49 -9.43 26.97
C HIS A 19 -6.02 -9.38 26.97
N PRO A 20 -6.69 -9.88 28.04
CA PRO A 20 -8.14 -9.91 28.13
C PRO A 20 -8.79 -8.51 28.22
N GLU A 21 -8.01 -7.49 28.57
CA GLU A 21 -8.43 -6.09 28.59
C GLU A 21 -8.75 -5.54 27.19
N MET A 22 -8.26 -6.20 26.13
CA MET A 22 -8.42 -5.76 24.75
C MET A 22 -9.69 -6.35 24.11
N ASN A 23 -10.48 -5.50 23.45
CA ASN A 23 -11.59 -5.96 22.62
C ASN A 23 -11.10 -6.41 21.23
N TRP A 24 -10.58 -7.64 21.16
CA TRP A 24 -10.01 -8.20 19.94
C TRP A 24 -11.00 -8.25 18.75
N SER A 25 -12.30 -8.35 19.01
CA SER A 25 -13.32 -8.27 17.96
C SER A 25 -13.39 -6.88 17.33
N GLU A 26 -13.20 -5.83 18.12
CA GLU A 26 -13.16 -4.46 17.61
C GLU A 26 -11.87 -4.19 16.83
N VAL A 27 -10.73 -4.65 17.35
CA VAL A 27 -9.43 -4.55 16.65
C VAL A 27 -9.51 -5.20 15.27
N ALA A 28 -10.11 -6.40 15.18
CA ALA A 28 -10.30 -7.10 13.92
C ALA A 28 -11.20 -6.31 12.95
N ARG A 29 -12.34 -5.78 13.43
CA ARG A 29 -13.24 -4.97 12.59
C ARG A 29 -12.55 -3.73 12.02
N GLN A 30 -11.76 -3.02 12.83
CA GLN A 30 -11.04 -1.83 12.37
C GLN A 30 -9.98 -2.19 11.32
N ALA A 31 -9.22 -3.27 11.55
CA ALA A 31 -8.22 -3.73 10.58
C ALA A 31 -8.86 -4.11 9.23
N TRP A 32 -9.98 -4.83 9.25
CA TRP A 32 -10.68 -5.18 8.01
C TRP A 32 -11.26 -3.98 7.31
N ARG A 33 -11.86 -3.03 8.06
CA ARG A 33 -12.41 -1.81 7.48
C ARG A 33 -11.33 -1.01 6.75
N GLN A 34 -10.19 -0.79 7.40
CA GLN A 34 -9.07 -0.08 6.78
C GLN A 34 -8.58 -0.80 5.52
N LYS A 35 -8.47 -2.12 5.55
CA LYS A 35 -8.03 -2.89 4.38
C LYS A 35 -9.06 -2.84 3.24
N ALA A 36 -10.35 -2.95 3.55
CA ALA A 36 -11.43 -2.88 2.57
C ALA A 36 -11.49 -1.50 1.91
N GLU A 37 -11.42 -0.41 2.68
CA GLU A 37 -11.39 0.96 2.16
C GLU A 37 -10.16 1.20 1.26
N ALA A 38 -8.99 0.64 1.62
CA ALA A 38 -7.79 0.72 0.80
C ALA A 38 -7.94 -0.04 -0.53
N LEU A 39 -8.58 -1.22 -0.52
CA LEU A 39 -8.87 -1.97 -1.74
C LEU A 39 -9.89 -1.25 -2.61
N GLU A 40 -10.95 -0.69 -2.03
CA GLU A 40 -11.94 0.10 -2.78
C GLU A 40 -11.33 1.37 -3.40
N LEU A 41 -10.39 2.02 -2.70
CA LEU A 41 -9.63 3.13 -3.26
C LEU A 41 -8.76 2.66 -4.42
N LEU A 42 -8.04 1.55 -4.26
CA LEU A 42 -7.22 0.97 -5.32
C LEU A 42 -8.06 0.66 -6.56
N ASP A 43 -9.20 0.00 -6.38
CA ASP A 43 -10.13 -0.32 -7.45
C ASP A 43 -10.65 0.93 -8.15
N ARG A 44 -10.99 1.99 -7.41
CA ARG A 44 -11.40 3.28 -8.01
C ARG A 44 -10.29 3.95 -8.81
N LEU A 45 -9.05 3.90 -8.31
CA LEU A 45 -7.89 4.47 -9.00
C LEU A 45 -7.55 3.68 -10.27
N THR A 46 -7.75 2.36 -10.25
CA THR A 46 -7.41 1.47 -11.38
C THR A 46 -8.59 1.26 -12.35
N ALA A 47 -9.83 1.56 -11.95
CA ALA A 47 -11.06 1.30 -12.73
C ALA A 47 -11.04 1.86 -14.17
N ASN A 48 -10.36 2.98 -14.39
CA ASN A 48 -10.21 3.61 -15.71
C ASN A 48 -8.77 3.58 -16.23
N SER A 49 -7.85 2.94 -15.50
CA SER A 49 -6.46 2.84 -15.90
C SER A 49 -6.34 1.85 -17.06
N LYS A 50 -5.99 2.36 -18.24
CA LYS A 50 -5.55 1.56 -19.40
C LYS A 50 -4.03 1.45 -19.46
N ALA A 51 -3.33 1.91 -18.42
CA ALA A 51 -1.88 1.94 -18.41
C ALA A 51 -1.35 0.52 -18.49
N THR A 52 -0.65 0.25 -19.59
CA THR A 52 0.05 -1.01 -19.81
C THR A 52 1.41 -0.96 -19.10
N ASP A 53 2.03 -2.13 -18.91
CA ASP A 53 3.40 -2.20 -18.39
C ASP A 53 4.38 -1.38 -19.27
N GLU A 54 4.11 -1.29 -20.57
CA GLU A 54 4.89 -0.46 -21.50
C GLU A 54 4.72 1.04 -21.22
N ASP A 55 3.52 1.51 -20.87
CA ASP A 55 3.26 2.89 -20.47
C ASP A 55 4.01 3.25 -19.19
N VAL A 56 3.96 2.36 -18.19
CA VAL A 56 4.67 2.52 -16.92
C VAL A 56 6.19 2.59 -17.15
N MET A 57 6.73 1.72 -18.01
CA MET A 57 8.14 1.72 -18.37
C MET A 57 8.54 2.95 -19.18
N ALA A 58 7.68 3.43 -20.08
CA ALA A 58 7.91 4.66 -20.84
C ALA A 58 7.95 5.89 -19.92
N ILE A 59 7.04 5.98 -18.95
CA ILE A 59 7.02 7.05 -17.94
C ILE A 59 8.27 6.99 -17.07
N SER A 60 8.62 5.81 -16.56
CA SER A 60 9.82 5.59 -15.74
C SER A 60 11.10 6.02 -16.46
N ARG A 61 11.24 5.67 -17.73
CA ARG A 61 12.38 6.10 -18.57
C ARG A 61 12.42 7.61 -18.75
N LYS A 62 11.27 8.28 -18.94
CA LYS A 62 11.20 9.75 -19.06
C LYS A 62 11.63 10.44 -17.76
N ILE A 63 11.15 9.95 -16.61
CA ILE A 63 11.52 10.49 -15.29
C ILE A 63 13.03 10.34 -15.07
N ASN A 64 13.60 9.15 -15.27
CA ASN A 64 15.04 8.91 -15.07
C ASN A 64 15.91 9.79 -15.98
N LYS A 65 15.52 9.96 -17.25
CA LYS A 65 16.21 10.87 -18.16
C LYS A 65 16.16 12.32 -17.70
N GLY A 66 15.00 12.78 -17.21
CA GLY A 66 14.85 14.14 -16.66
C GLY A 66 15.73 14.38 -15.44
N ILE A 67 15.75 13.42 -14.50
CA ILE A 67 16.60 13.47 -13.30
C ILE A 67 18.08 13.48 -13.70
N ALA A 68 18.51 12.58 -14.59
CA ALA A 68 19.90 12.52 -15.06
C ALA A 68 20.33 13.85 -15.70
N LYS A 69 19.50 14.40 -16.60
CA LYS A 69 19.78 15.69 -17.26
C LYS A 69 19.90 16.83 -16.25
N TRP A 70 19.02 16.88 -15.24
CA TRP A 70 19.11 17.88 -14.18
C TRP A 70 20.41 17.75 -13.39
N HIS A 71 20.83 16.53 -13.03
CA HIS A 71 22.10 16.30 -12.35
C HIS A 71 23.31 16.73 -13.20
N ASP A 72 23.29 16.44 -14.49
CA ASP A 72 24.37 16.84 -15.41
C ASP A 72 24.47 18.37 -15.54
N GLU A 73 23.34 19.05 -15.71
CA GLU A 73 23.26 20.52 -15.76
C GLU A 73 23.78 21.17 -14.47
N GLN A 74 23.41 20.61 -13.31
CA GLN A 74 23.91 21.10 -12.01
C GLN A 74 25.41 20.82 -11.84
N ARG A 75 25.92 19.72 -12.41
CA ARG A 75 27.35 19.38 -12.36
C ARG A 75 28.18 20.29 -13.27
N LEU A 76 27.64 20.69 -14.41
CA LEU A 76 28.24 21.67 -15.32
C LEU A 76 28.28 23.07 -14.70
N LYS A 77 27.20 23.51 -14.04
CA LYS A 77 27.13 24.80 -13.33
C LYS A 77 28.08 24.93 -12.13
N ARG A 78 28.52 23.81 -11.55
CA ARG A 78 29.49 23.77 -10.44
C ARG A 78 30.95 23.75 -10.89
N LYS A 79 31.21 23.55 -12.19
CA LYS A 79 32.56 23.44 -12.76
C LYS A 79 33.02 24.67 -13.56
N GLY A 80 32.11 25.58 -13.88
CA GLY A 80 32.41 26.91 -14.44
C GLY A 80 32.27 27.97 -13.36
#